data_AF-J2VNF7-F1
#
_entry.id   AF-J2VNF7-F1
#
_cell.length_a   1.000
_cell.length_b   1.000
_cell.length_c   1.000
_cell.angle_alpha   90.00
_cell.angle_beta   90.00
_cell.angle_gamma   90.00
#
_symmetry.space_group_name_H-M   'P 1'
#
loop_
_entity.id
_entity.type
_entity.pdbx_description
1 polymer ?
#
loop_
_entity_poly.entity_id
_entity_poly.type
_entity_poly.pdbx_seq_one_letter_code
_entity_poly.pdbx_strand_id
1 'polypeptide(L)' 'MAWEKIVQRLGSAWLCCPNCHSVEVEYPEESGLGELATVACRKCGWKGIGYELTGIPAPDAK' A
#
# COMPACT_ATOMS: atom_id res chain seq x y z
N MET A 1 2.52 1.29 -26.29
CA MET A 1 1.60 0.17 -25.97
C MET A 1 2.04 -0.70 -24.78
N ALA A 2 3.35 -0.87 -24.48
CA ALA A 2 3.77 -1.56 -23.25
C ALA A 2 3.76 -0.66 -21.99
N TRP A 3 4.04 0.63 -22.15
CA TRP A 3 4.09 1.62 -21.06
C TRP A 3 2.75 1.82 -20.34
N GLU A 4 1.65 1.93 -21.08
CA GLU A 4 0.30 2.10 -20.51
C GLU A 4 -0.12 0.90 -19.65
N LYS A 5 0.29 -0.33 -20.03
CA LYS A 5 0.03 -1.53 -19.24
C LYS A 5 0.85 -1.57 -17.94
N ILE A 6 2.04 -0.98 -17.94
CA ILE A 6 2.86 -0.83 -16.72
C ILE A 6 2.22 0.20 -15.80
N VAL A 7 1.75 1.33 -16.34
CA VAL A 7 1.05 2.37 -15.58
C VAL A 7 -0.30 1.87 -15.05
N GLN A 8 -1.07 1.08 -15.80
CA GLN A 8 -2.32 0.48 -15.29
C GLN A 8 -2.07 -0.55 -14.18
N ARG A 9 -1.01 -1.36 -14.28
CA ARG A 9 -0.60 -2.27 -13.20
C ARG A 9 -0.11 -1.56 -11.95
N LEU A 10 0.52 -0.40 -12.10
CA LEU A 10 0.94 0.45 -10.97
C LEU A 10 -0.22 1.31 -10.42
N GLY A 11 -1.19 1.68 -11.27
CA GLY A 11 -2.35 2.49 -10.90
C GLY A 11 -3.43 1.73 -10.14
N SER A 12 -3.42 0.40 -10.22
CA SER A 12 -4.33 -0.49 -9.49
C SER A 12 -3.53 -1.45 -8.61
N ALA A 13 -2.58 -0.96 -7.82
CA ALA A 13 -1.93 -1.75 -6.78
C ALA A 13 -2.56 -1.38 -5.43
N TRP A 14 -3.08 -2.37 -4.70
CA TRP A 14 -3.51 -2.13 -3.33
C TRP A 14 -2.26 -2.16 -2.45
N LEU A 15 -2.05 -1.07 -1.71
CA LEU A 15 -1.00 -1.05 -0.70
C LEU A 15 -1.36 -2.05 0.41
N CYS A 16 -0.40 -2.89 0.76
CA CYS A 16 -0.56 -3.94 1.76
C CYS A 16 0.66 -4.00 2.68
N CYS A 17 0.43 -4.55 3.88
CA CYS A 17 1.48 -4.74 4.86
C CYS A 17 2.57 -5.69 4.31
N PRO A 18 3.86 -5.31 4.37
CA PRO A 18 4.95 -6.15 3.86
C PRO A 18 5.12 -7.47 4.61
N ASN A 19 4.61 -7.56 5.85
CA ASN A 19 4.80 -8.74 6.69
C ASN A 19 3.71 -9.81 6.44
N CYS A 20 2.45 -9.41 6.36
CA CYS A 20 1.32 -10.33 6.27
C CYS A 20 0.48 -10.19 4.98
N HIS A 21 0.88 -9.30 4.09
CA HIS A 21 0.20 -8.95 2.84
C HIS A 21 -1.29 -8.59 3.00
N SER A 22 -1.71 -8.16 4.21
CA SER A 22 -3.07 -7.64 4.41
C SER A 22 -3.16 -6.20 3.93
N VAL A 23 -4.28 -5.88 3.28
CA VAL A 23 -4.66 -4.52 2.87
C VAL A 23 -5.27 -3.70 4.02
N GLU A 24 -5.43 -4.32 5.19
CA GLU A 24 -5.92 -3.68 6.42
C GLU A 24 -4.81 -2.86 7.09
N VAL A 25 -4.45 -1.75 6.45
CA VAL A 25 -3.48 -0.77 6.96
C VAL A 25 -4.19 0.53 7.32
N GLU A 26 -3.72 1.17 8.38
CA GLU A 26 -4.24 2.41 8.91
C GLU A 26 -3.16 3.47 8.95
N TYR A 27 -3.56 4.71 8.69
CA TYR A 27 -2.75 5.90 8.87
C TYR A 27 -3.25 6.61 10.12
N PRO A 28 -2.46 6.69 11.21
CA PRO A 28 -2.84 7.46 12.39
C PRO A 28 -3.06 8.92 11.99
N GLU A 29 -4.18 9.52 12.41
CA GLU A 29 -4.58 10.88 12.04
C GLU A 29 -3.50 11.94 12.32
N GLU A 30 -2.62 11.66 13.29
CA GLU A 30 -1.50 12.52 13.71
C GLU A 30 -0.32 12.53 12.72
N SER A 31 -0.29 11.63 11.74
CA SER A 31 0.90 11.38 10.89
C SER A 31 1.07 12.34 9.73
N GLY A 32 0.09 13.23 9.50
CA GLY A 32 0.03 14.06 8.29
C GLY A 32 -0.17 13.23 7.01
N LEU A 33 -0.63 13.88 5.94
CA LEU A 33 -0.71 13.26 4.61
C LEU A 33 0.63 13.47 3.91
N GLY A 34 1.49 12.45 3.88
CA GLY A 34 2.80 12.52 3.20
C GLY A 34 3.52 11.17 3.12
N GLU A 35 4.61 11.11 2.35
CA GLU A 35 5.43 9.89 2.15
C GLU A 35 6.06 9.34 3.44
N LEU A 36 6.10 10.18 4.49
CA LEU A 36 6.58 9.85 5.84
C LEU A 36 5.44 9.56 6.82
N ALA A 37 4.19 9.46 6.35
CA ALA A 37 3.07 9.13 7.20
C ALA A 37 3.33 7.76 7.84
N THR A 38 3.27 7.71 9.17
CA THR A 38 3.33 6.43 9.87
C THR A 38 2.09 5.61 9.53
N VAL A 39 2.24 4.29 9.48
CA VAL A 39 1.15 3.36 9.20
C VAL A 39 1.24 2.18 10.15
N ALA A 40 0.09 1.59 10.45
CA ALA A 40 -0.01 0.36 11.21
C ALA A 40 -0.90 -0.66 10.49
N CYS A 41 -0.51 -1.94 10.50
CA CYS A 41 -1.34 -3.03 10.02
C CYS A 41 -2.26 -3.53 11.14
N ARG A 42 -3.57 -3.52 10.91
CA ARG A 42 -4.56 -4.05 11.89
C ARG A 42 -4.45 -5.56 12.11
N LYS A 43 -3.99 -6.31 11.10
CA LYS A 43 -3.96 -7.77 11.15
C LYS A 43 -2.79 -8.34 11.96
N CYS A 44 -1.60 -7.78 11.80
CA CYS A 44 -0.37 -8.32 12.42
C CYS A 44 0.33 -7.35 13.38
N GLY A 45 -0.17 -6.11 13.50
CA GLY A 45 0.41 -5.10 14.37
C GLY A 45 1.72 -4.49 13.87
N TRP A 46 2.15 -4.80 12.63
CA TRP A 46 3.31 -4.16 12.01
C TRP A 46 3.13 -2.64 11.97
N LYS A 47 4.18 -1.89 12.29
CA LYS A 47 4.22 -0.43 12.24
C LYS A 47 5.42 0.00 11.42
N GLY A 48 5.23 0.98 10.56
CA GLY A 48 6.26 1.51 9.69
C GLY A 48 5.81 2.81 9.05
N ILE A 49 6.34 3.10 7.88
CA ILE A 49 6.02 4.31 7.11
C ILE A 49 5.41 3.96 5.75
N GLY A 50 4.59 4.87 5.21
CA GLY A 50 3.77 4.65 4.02
C GLY A 50 4.52 4.08 2.82
N TYR A 51 5.76 4.53 2.60
CA TYR A 51 6.56 4.04 1.48
C TYR A 51 7.03 2.58 1.62
N GLU A 52 7.04 2.03 2.84
CA GLU A 52 7.44 0.63 3.10
C GLU A 52 6.32 -0.37 2.78
N LEU A 53 5.12 0.13 2.49
CA LEU A 53 4.02 -0.70 2.04
C LEU A 53 4.35 -1.33 0.69
N THR A 54 4.01 -2.61 0.56
CA THR A 54 4.14 -3.34 -0.69
C THR A 54 2.87 -3.20 -1.51
N GLY A 55 2.95 -3.35 -2.83
CA GLY A 55 1.77 -3.38 -3.70
C GLY A 55 1.42 -4.81 -4.08
N ILE A 56 0.15 -5.20 -3.91
CA ILE A 56 -0.43 -6.36 -4.60
C ILE A 56 -1.25 -5.87 -5.79
N PRO A 57 -1.26 -6.60 -6.93
CA PRO A 57 -2.14 -6.27 -8.04
C PRO A 57 -3.60 -6.28 -7.55
N ALA A 58 -4.34 -5.21 -7.81
CA ALA A 58 -5.78 -5.18 -7.55
C ALA A 58 -6.47 -6.25 -8.40
N PRO A 59 -7.57 -6.85 -7.91
CA PRO A 59 -8.29 -7.89 -8.63
C PRO A 59 -8.86 -7.44 -9.99
N ASP A 60 -8.95 -6.13 -10.24
CA ASP A 60 -9.35 -5.51 -11.50
C ASP A 60 -8.18 -5.09 -12.40
N ALA A 61 -6.93 -5.31 -11.98
CA ALA A 61 -5.74 -5.08 -12.79
C ALA A 61 -5.68 -6.11 -13.95
N LYS A 62 -6.28 -5.76 -15.09
CA LYS A 62 -6.26 -6.53 -16.35
C LYS A 62 -4.92 -6.45 -17.08
#